data_AF-A0A9W6T8X4-F1
#
_entry.id   AF-A0A9W6T8X4-F1
#
_cell.length_a   1.000
_cell.length_b   1.000
_cell.length_c   1.000
_cell.angle_alpha   90.00
_cell.angle_beta   90.00
_cell.angle_gamma   90.00
#
_symmetry.space_group_name_H-M   'P 1'
#
loop_
_entity.id
_entity.type
_entity.pdbx_description
1 polymer ?
#
loop_
_entity_poly.entity_id
_entity_poly.type
_entity_poly.pdbx_seq_one_letter_code
_entity_poly.pdbx_strand_id
1 'polypeptide(L)'
;MCFLNLETIIEQVGAILPGDVVVVLKAHFESHHSSGPFGVGGHVGKGKITELGFSGKPYVAFVSSFDESKWKLKVIEFVEGKGIVQGTIRLGDLKSGKVRVFRIVGRDLFGW
;
A
#
# COMPACT_ATOMS: atom_id res chain seq x y z
N MET A 1 -21.97 21.75 13.10
CA MET A 1 -20.49 21.87 13.11
C MET A 1 -19.94 20.70 13.92
N CYS A 2 -19.37 19.69 13.26
CA CYS A 2 -18.65 18.61 13.94
C CYS A 2 -17.25 18.58 13.36
N PHE A 3 -16.27 18.95 14.18
CA PHE A 3 -14.87 18.67 13.93
C PHE A 3 -14.65 17.18 14.25
N LEU A 4 -14.20 16.40 13.28
CA LEU A 4 -13.63 15.07 13.50
C LEU A 4 -12.18 15.13 13.05
N ASN A 5 -11.28 14.75 13.97
CA ASN A 5 -9.86 14.54 13.71
C ASN A 5 -9.67 13.62 12.51
N LEU A 6 -8.76 13.97 11.61
CA LEU A 6 -8.39 13.21 10.41
C LEU A 6 -7.56 11.96 10.82
N GLU A 7 -8.21 10.99 11.44
CA GLU A 7 -7.71 9.63 11.47
C GLU A 7 -7.94 9.00 10.09
N THR A 8 -6.95 8.27 9.59
CA THR A 8 -6.94 7.58 8.30
C THR A 8 -8.24 6.79 8.07
N ILE A 9 -9.13 7.29 7.21
CA ILE A 9 -10.36 6.58 6.85
C ILE A 9 -9.99 5.48 5.84
N ILE A 10 -10.18 4.22 6.23
CA ILE A 10 -10.10 3.07 5.32
C ILE A 10 -11.53 2.72 4.90
N GLU A 11 -11.91 3.08 3.67
CA GLU A 11 -13.18 2.67 3.07
C GLU A 11 -12.93 1.51 2.12
N GLN A 12 -13.48 0.33 2.44
CA GLN A 12 -13.41 -0.85 1.61
C GLN A 12 -14.79 -1.12 0.99
N VAL A 13 -14.91 -0.85 -0.32
CA VAL A 13 -16.16 -1.07 -1.08
C VAL A 13 -16.29 -2.52 -1.58
N GLY A 14 -15.22 -3.31 -1.51
CA GLY A 14 -15.21 -4.72 -1.90
C GLY A 14 -13.92 -5.42 -1.48
N ALA A 15 -13.85 -6.75 -1.65
CA ALA A 15 -12.66 -7.52 -1.29
C ALA A 15 -11.45 -7.15 -2.16
N ILE A 16 -10.27 -7.01 -1.53
CA ILE A 16 -8.98 -6.85 -2.23
C ILE A 16 -8.51 -8.22 -2.71
N LEU A 17 -8.18 -8.34 -3.99
CA LEU A 17 -7.79 -9.61 -4.64
C LEU A 17 -6.41 -9.51 -5.30
N PRO A 18 -5.73 -10.66 -5.53
CA PRO A 18 -4.55 -10.70 -6.37
C PRO A 18 -4.83 -10.11 -7.77
N GLY A 19 -3.90 -9.30 -8.27
CA GLY A 19 -4.03 -8.58 -9.53
C GLY A 19 -4.58 -7.15 -9.41
N ASP A 20 -5.14 -6.78 -8.25
CA ASP A 20 -5.47 -5.38 -7.98
C ASP A 20 -4.20 -4.51 -7.96
N VAL A 21 -4.36 -3.21 -8.21
CA VAL A 21 -3.26 -2.23 -8.22
C VAL A 21 -3.36 -1.38 -6.96
N VAL A 22 -2.32 -1.42 -6.13
CA VAL A 22 -2.19 -0.51 -4.99
C VAL A 22 -1.46 0.75 -5.43
N VAL A 23 -2.00 1.91 -5.04
CA VAL A 23 -1.43 3.22 -5.27
C VAL A 23 -1.30 3.94 -3.94
N VAL A 24 -0.11 4.46 -3.66
CA VAL A 24 0.20 5.16 -2.42
C VAL A 24 0.66 6.58 -2.73
N LEU A 25 0.07 7.55 -2.04
CA LEU A 25 0.28 8.99 -2.24
C LEU A 25 0.69 9.65 -0.93
N LYS A 26 1.87 10.29 -0.93
CA LYS A 26 2.43 11.09 0.17
C LYS A 26 2.23 10.44 1.54
N ALA A 27 2.63 9.16 1.65
CA ALA A 27 2.32 8.34 2.80
C ALA A 27 3.54 8.06 3.68
N HIS A 28 3.37 8.29 4.98
CA HIS A 28 4.34 7.92 6.01
C HIS A 28 3.87 6.64 6.70
N PHE A 29 4.74 5.62 6.69
CA PHE A 29 4.55 4.37 7.42
C PHE A 29 5.53 4.32 8.57
N GLU A 30 5.08 4.02 9.77
CA GLU A 30 5.93 3.79 10.92
C GLU A 30 5.89 2.31 11.29
N SER A 31 6.95 1.59 10.94
CA SER A 31 7.01 0.15 11.17
C SER A 31 7.72 -0.17 12.48
N HIS A 32 7.10 -1.00 13.32
CA HIS A 32 7.77 -1.72 14.39
C HIS A 32 8.29 -3.10 13.93
N HIS A 33 8.18 -3.40 12.64
CA HIS A 33 8.52 -4.67 12.02
C HIS A 33 9.67 -4.53 11.01
N SER A 34 10.49 -5.58 10.92
CA SER A 34 11.65 -5.63 10.03
C SER A 34 11.33 -5.74 8.53
N SER A 35 10.05 -5.92 8.17
CA SER A 35 9.55 -6.07 6.80
C SER A 35 8.66 -4.87 6.45
N GLY A 36 9.26 -3.88 5.79
CA GLY A 36 8.52 -2.78 5.15
C GLY A 36 8.26 -3.06 3.67
N PRO A 37 7.48 -2.20 3.01
CA PRO A 37 7.43 -2.17 1.54
C PRO A 37 8.79 -1.73 1.01
N PHE A 38 9.10 -2.12 -0.23
CA PHE A 38 10.44 -2.14 -0.82
C PHE A 38 11.18 -3.41 -0.43
N GLY A 39 11.61 -4.22 -1.40
CA GLY A 39 12.54 -5.34 -1.24
C GLY A 39 13.93 -4.96 -0.67
N VAL A 40 14.02 -4.00 0.26
CA VAL A 40 15.08 -3.91 1.26
C VAL A 40 14.95 -5.11 2.18
N GLY A 41 15.44 -6.26 1.71
CA GLY A 41 16.09 -7.20 2.61
C GLY A 41 17.14 -6.41 3.40
N GLY A 42 16.82 -6.14 4.65
CA GLY A 42 17.62 -5.30 5.53
C GLY A 42 16.73 -4.86 6.66
N HIS A 43 16.72 -5.66 7.73
CA HIS A 43 16.20 -5.37 9.06
C HIS A 43 15.84 -3.89 9.24
N VAL A 44 14.61 -3.51 8.88
CA VAL A 44 14.12 -2.16 9.17
C VAL A 44 13.93 -2.14 10.69
N GLY A 45 14.85 -1.47 11.38
CA GLY A 45 14.80 -1.34 12.83
C GLY A 45 13.45 -0.80 13.29
N LYS A 46 13.01 -1.20 14.48
CA LYS A 46 11.80 -0.67 15.12
C LYS A 46 11.80 0.86 15.08
N GLY A 47 10.70 1.47 14.59
CA GLY A 47 10.50 2.92 14.63
C GLY A 47 11.02 3.69 13.41
N LYS A 48 11.39 3.00 12.31
CA LYS A 48 11.77 3.69 11.07
C LYS A 48 10.53 4.17 10.32
N ILE A 49 10.50 5.47 10.01
CA ILE A 49 9.53 6.07 9.10
C ILE A 49 9.94 5.73 7.66
N THR A 50 9.01 5.16 6.90
CA THR A 50 9.15 4.87 5.47
C THR A 50 8.20 5.77 4.70
N GLU A 51 8.73 6.44 3.67
CA GLU A 51 8.00 7.40 2.85
C GLU A 51 7.70 6.80 1.47
N LEU A 52 6.43 6.79 1.06
CA LEU A 52 6.00 6.33 -0.26
C LEU A 52 5.14 7.37 -0.97
N GLY A 53 5.33 7.49 -2.29
CA GLY A 53 4.49 8.35 -3.12
C GLY A 53 4.77 9.85 -2.97
N PHE A 54 6.04 10.22 -2.72
CA PHE A 54 6.51 11.61 -2.61
C PHE A 54 7.12 12.12 -3.93
N SER A 55 7.55 13.39 -3.95
CA SER A 55 8.22 14.02 -5.10
C SER A 55 7.39 14.01 -6.38
N GLY A 56 6.07 14.14 -6.25
CA GLY A 56 5.12 14.18 -7.36
C GLY A 56 4.92 12.85 -8.09
N LYS A 57 5.52 11.75 -7.62
CA LYS A 57 5.39 10.42 -8.21
C LYS A 57 4.65 9.48 -7.24
N PRO A 58 3.48 8.93 -7.61
CA PRO A 58 2.83 7.91 -6.80
C PRO A 58 3.70 6.65 -6.72
N TYR A 59 3.64 5.96 -5.58
CA TYR A 59 4.09 4.58 -5.54
C TYR A 59 2.97 3.68 -6.07
N VAL A 60 3.32 2.73 -6.94
CA VAL A 60 2.37 1.82 -7.58
C VAL A 60 2.94 0.41 -7.56
N ALA A 61 2.11 -0.57 -7.19
CA ALA A 61 2.47 -1.98 -7.20
C ALA A 61 1.24 -2.86 -7.45
N PHE A 62 1.47 -4.11 -7.86
CA PHE A 62 0.39 -5.10 -8.01
C PHE A 62 0.22 -5.90 -6.71
N VAL A 63 -1.01 -6.10 -6.26
CA VAL A 63 -1.32 -6.95 -5.12
C VAL A 63 -1.13 -8.41 -5.53
N SER A 64 -0.32 -9.15 -4.79
CA SER A 64 -0.19 -10.61 -4.95
C SER A 64 -1.03 -11.39 -3.94
N SER A 65 -1.28 -10.82 -2.76
CA SER A 65 -2.21 -11.38 -1.78
C SER A 65 -2.60 -10.34 -0.72
N PHE A 66 -3.77 -10.48 -0.12
CA PHE A 66 -4.22 -9.69 1.02
C PHE A 66 -4.56 -10.59 2.22
N ASP A 67 -3.99 -10.26 3.38
CA ASP A 67 -4.28 -10.89 4.66
C ASP A 67 -5.12 -9.90 5.49
N GLU A 68 -6.44 -10.07 5.43
CA GLU A 68 -7.43 -9.19 6.08
C GLU A 68 -7.27 -9.18 7.59
N SER A 69 -6.92 -10.31 8.20
CA SER A 69 -6.70 -10.42 9.65
C SER A 69 -5.57 -9.53 10.16
N LYS A 70 -4.59 -9.21 9.29
CA LYS A 70 -3.41 -8.39 9.62
C LYS A 70 -3.38 -7.08 8.85
N TRP A 71 -4.42 -6.79 8.06
CA TRP A 71 -4.46 -5.64 7.15
C TRP A 71 -3.16 -5.50 6.34
N LYS A 72 -2.68 -6.61 5.78
CA LYS A 72 -1.36 -6.73 5.17
C LYS A 72 -1.46 -7.15 3.72
N LEU A 73 -0.93 -6.32 2.83
CA LEU A 73 -0.76 -6.59 1.42
C LEU A 73 0.61 -7.19 1.16
N LYS A 74 0.68 -8.27 0.39
CA LYS A 74 1.89 -8.59 -0.37
C LYS A 74 1.76 -7.99 -1.75
N VAL A 75 2.85 -7.42 -2.25
CA VAL A 75 2.85 -6.71 -3.52
C VAL A 75 4.02 -7.15 -4.40
N ILE A 76 3.85 -7.05 -5.71
CA ILE A 76 4.93 -7.14 -6.69
C ILE A 76 5.23 -5.71 -7.14
N GLU A 77 6.46 -5.29 -6.90
CA GLU A 77 6.91 -3.92 -7.12
C GLU A 77 8.22 -3.88 -7.89
N PHE A 78 8.47 -2.78 -8.59
CA PHE A 78 9.77 -2.50 -9.18
C PHE A 78 10.58 -1.63 -8.24
N VAL A 79 11.79 -2.08 -7.92
CA VAL A 79 12.75 -1.35 -7.11
C VAL A 79 13.99 -1.05 -7.96
N GLU A 80 14.32 0.23 -8.06
CA GLU A 80 15.53 0.67 -8.76
C GLU A 80 16.78 -0.03 -8.19
N GLY A 81 17.61 -0.58 -9.06
CA GLY A 81 18.79 -1.36 -8.69
C GLY A 81 18.53 -2.81 -8.24
N LYS A 82 17.29 -3.21 -7.96
CA LYS A 82 16.93 -4.60 -7.59
C LYS A 82 16.00 -5.30 -8.58
N GLY A 83 15.35 -4.55 -9.46
CA GLY A 83 14.38 -5.09 -10.41
C GLY A 83 13.05 -5.40 -9.73
N ILE A 84 12.37 -6.43 -10.22
CA ILE A 84 11.05 -6.84 -9.72
C ILE A 84 11.23 -7.66 -8.44
N VAL A 85 10.58 -7.24 -7.35
CA VAL A 85 10.67 -7.88 -6.04
C VAL A 85 9.28 -8.02 -5.40
N GLN A 86 9.17 -8.91 -4.40
CA GLN A 86 7.99 -9.00 -3.56
C GLN A 86 8.13 -8.11 -2.32
N GLY A 87 7.22 -7.15 -2.17
CA GLY A 87 7.11 -6.24 -1.04
C GLY A 87 5.99 -6.62 -0.07
N THR A 88 5.93 -5.91 1.06
CA THR A 88 4.83 -6.02 2.03
C THR A 88 4.38 -4.63 2.49
N ILE A 89 3.10 -4.30 2.36
CA ILE A 89 2.51 -3.07 2.90
C ILE A 89 1.57 -3.46 4.04
N ARG A 90 1.79 -2.91 5.23
CA ARG A 90 0.87 -3.05 6.37
C ARG A 90 0.07 -1.77 6.48
N LEU A 91 -1.24 -1.85 6.28
CA LEU A 91 -2.11 -0.66 6.33
C LEU A 91 -2.22 -0.12 7.76
N GLY A 92 -2.06 -0.96 8.78
CA GLY A 92 -1.97 -0.53 10.18
C GLY A 92 -0.74 0.31 10.53
N ASP A 93 0.32 0.26 9.71
CA ASP A 93 1.54 1.07 9.92
C ASP A 93 1.40 2.47 9.31
N LEU A 94 0.31 2.76 8.59
CA LEU A 94 0.06 4.04 7.92
C LEU A 94 -0.29 5.14 8.93
N LYS A 95 0.58 6.15 9.05
CA LYS A 95 0.37 7.31 9.94
C LYS A 95 -0.31 8.47 9.25
N SER A 96 0.00 8.69 7.98
CA SER A 96 -0.59 9.76 7.17
C SER A 96 -0.44 9.45 5.68
N GLY A 97 -1.20 10.16 4.84
CA GLY A 97 -1.22 9.98 3.38
C GLY A 97 -2.47 9.27 2.89
N LYS A 98 -2.40 8.73 1.67
CA LYS A 98 -3.52 8.01 1.06
C LYS A 98 -3.05 6.71 0.44
N VAL A 99 -3.76 5.62 0.73
CA VAL A 99 -3.63 4.34 0.04
C VAL A 99 -4.93 4.08 -0.71
N ARG A 100 -4.82 3.72 -1.99
CA ARG A 100 -5.96 3.36 -2.84
C ARG A 100 -5.68 2.02 -3.49
N VAL A 101 -6.69 1.18 -3.63
CA VAL A 101 -6.61 -0.09 -4.34
C VAL A 101 -7.61 -0.05 -5.48
N PHE A 102 -7.14 -0.34 -6.68
CA PHE A 102 -7.94 -0.31 -7.90
C PHE A 102 -8.00 -1.70 -8.50
N ARG A 103 -9.19 -2.13 -8.93
CA ARG A 103 -9.35 -3.32 -9.76
C ARG A 103 -9.41 -2.93 -11.22
N ILE A 104 -8.59 -3.56 -12.03
CA ILE A 104 -8.73 -3.50 -13.48
C ILE A 104 -9.94 -4.36 -13.85
N VAL A 105 -10.90 -3.76 -14.54
CA VAL A 105 -12.14 -4.42 -14.96
C VAL A 105 -12.30 -4.31 -16.47
N GLY A 106 -12.86 -5.35 -17.08
CA GLY A 106 -13.18 -5.33 -18.50
C GLY A 106 -14.32 -4.36 -18.83
N ARG A 107 -14.44 -3.99 -20.11
CA ARG A 107 -15.49 -3.07 -20.59
C ARG A 107 -16.89 -3.65 -20.46
N ASP A 108 -16.99 -4.97 -20.50
CA ASP A 108 -18.20 -5.76 -20.28
C ASP A 108 -18.88 -5.44 -18.94
N LEU A 109 -18.11 -5.07 -17.91
CA LEU A 109 -18.66 -4.72 -16.61
C LEU A 109 -19.56 -3.46 -16.63
N PHE A 110 -19.37 -2.55 -17.59
CA PHE A 110 -20.11 -1.29 -17.67
C PHE A 110 -21.10 -1.21 -18.83
N GLY A 111 -21.35 -2.33 -19.53
CA GLY A 111 -22.34 -2.41 -20.61
C GLY A 111 -22.06 -1.49 -21.80
N TRP A 112 -20.77 -1.29 -22.12
CA TRP A 112 -20.31 -0.40 -23.18
C TRP A 112 -20.42 -1.02 -24.58
#